data_AF-A0A3D0RWA7-F1
#
_entry.id   AF-A0A3D0RWA7-F1
#
_cell.length_a   1.000
_cell.length_b   1.000
_cell.length_c   1.000
_cell.angle_alpha   90.00
_cell.angle_beta   90.00
_cell.angle_gamma   90.00
#
_symmetry.space_group_name_H-M   'P 1'
#
loop_
_entity.id
_entity.type
_entity.pdbx_description
1 polymer ?
#
loop_
_entity_poly.entity_id
_entity_poly.type
_entity_poly.pdbx_seq_one_letter_code
_entity_poly.pdbx_strand_id
1 'polypeptide(L)'
;MKLHVLTAATALAVCAPLSVAAAAPAAQPTAPKAGAFTVTAKVDATQPVVGDKVTIKGNVKPAVAGAQVTIQVKYAGQKRWKTIGHDRLNAAGVFRFKDKVGSVRERRYRVVKPAGGHRAKGQDTTEKVTVFGWRDLTSLTPPTTPSMYEMDTRINGVAYARSLRAMNSASSTIDYNLNRDCLSLRGTAGLDDSSPSNGSAVVTLTADGVQKYAGTFALGQSAPVELDVTGVFRLTVGAEATDGGLGALGTPQVLCSF
;
A
#
# COMPACT_ATOMS: atom_id res chain seq x y z
N MET A 1 73.31 17.10 -65.39
CA MET A 1 72.45 15.89 -65.51
C MET A 1 71.07 16.38 -65.93
N LYS A 2 70.88 16.70 -67.21
CA LYS A 2 70.36 15.86 -68.32
C LYS A 2 68.92 15.34 -68.08
N LEU A 3 68.03 16.10 -68.72
CA LEU A 3 66.64 15.89 -69.14
C LEU A 3 66.51 14.79 -70.23
N HIS A 4 65.25 14.50 -70.63
CA HIS A 4 64.73 13.65 -71.74
C HIS A 4 64.31 12.22 -71.30
N VAL A 5 63.21 11.57 -71.73
CA VAL A 5 62.44 11.51 -73.01
C VAL A 5 60.99 10.99 -72.66
N LEU A 6 59.86 11.56 -73.14
CA LEU A 6 58.94 11.08 -74.22
C LEU A 6 58.80 9.54 -74.35
N THR A 7 57.65 8.87 -74.54
CA THR A 7 56.57 9.03 -75.55
C THR A 7 55.39 8.06 -75.25
N ALA A 8 54.27 8.35 -75.91
CA ALA A 8 52.93 7.75 -75.92
C ALA A 8 52.77 6.26 -76.35
N ALA A 9 51.63 5.65 -76.00
CA ALA A 9 50.77 4.91 -76.94
C ALA A 9 49.40 4.56 -76.33
N THR A 10 48.35 5.10 -76.94
CA THR A 10 46.93 4.73 -76.80
C THR A 10 46.65 3.36 -77.41
N ALA A 11 45.85 2.54 -76.72
CA ALA A 11 45.12 1.43 -77.32
C ALA A 11 43.70 1.38 -76.74
N LEU A 12 42.72 1.79 -77.56
CA LEU A 12 41.30 1.50 -77.32
C LEU A 12 41.07 0.01 -77.57
N ALA A 13 40.65 -0.73 -76.55
CA ALA A 13 40.06 -2.05 -76.69
C ALA A 13 38.62 -1.99 -76.20
N VAL A 14 37.68 -2.08 -77.14
CA VAL A 14 36.26 -2.26 -76.91
C VAL A 14 36.06 -3.68 -76.35
N CYS A 15 35.63 -3.79 -75.09
CA CYS A 15 35.15 -5.05 -74.51
C CYS A 15 33.69 -4.86 -74.08
N ALA A 16 32.81 -5.59 -74.75
CA ALA A 16 31.40 -5.69 -74.39
C ALA A 16 31.26 -6.34 -72.99
N PRO A 17 30.44 -5.79 -72.08
CA PRO A 17 30.19 -6.45 -70.80
C PRO A 17 29.29 -7.67 -71.01
N LEU A 18 29.86 -8.87 -70.80
CA LEU A 18 29.10 -10.07 -70.50
C LEU A 18 28.44 -9.88 -69.13
N SER A 19 27.14 -9.59 -69.14
CA SER A 19 26.31 -9.51 -67.94
C SER A 19 26.20 -10.90 -67.29
N VAL A 20 27.06 -11.17 -66.30
CA VAL A 20 26.87 -12.32 -65.40
C VAL A 20 25.70 -11.97 -64.48
N ALA A 21 24.54 -12.57 -64.72
CA ALA A 21 23.40 -12.48 -63.81
C ALA A 21 23.79 -13.15 -62.48
N ALA A 22 24.18 -12.34 -61.50
CA ALA A 22 24.37 -12.80 -60.13
C ALA A 22 23.02 -13.27 -59.60
N ALA A 23 22.88 -14.59 -59.41
CA ALA A 23 21.75 -15.15 -58.70
C ALA A 23 21.70 -14.53 -57.30
N ALA A 24 20.67 -13.73 -57.03
CA ALA A 24 20.44 -13.16 -55.72
C ALA A 24 20.34 -14.30 -54.69
N PRO A 25 21.04 -14.22 -53.54
CA PRO A 25 20.90 -15.22 -52.51
C PRO A 25 19.43 -15.26 -52.06
N ALA A 26 18.81 -16.43 -52.20
CA ALA A 26 17.46 -16.67 -51.72
C ALA A 26 17.39 -16.33 -50.23
N ALA A 27 16.57 -15.34 -49.89
CA ALA A 27 16.31 -14.97 -48.51
C ALA A 27 15.80 -16.20 -47.75
N GLN A 28 16.60 -16.73 -46.83
CA GLN A 28 16.15 -17.78 -45.93
C GLN A 28 14.95 -17.26 -45.13
N PRO A 29 13.82 -17.98 -45.08
CA PRO A 29 12.68 -17.60 -44.26
C PRO A 29 13.14 -17.53 -42.80
N THR A 30 13.12 -16.32 -42.24
CA THR A 30 13.39 -16.13 -40.81
C THR A 30 12.29 -16.86 -40.04
N ALA A 31 12.68 -17.86 -39.24
CA ALA A 31 11.75 -18.54 -38.35
C ALA A 31 11.02 -17.49 -37.49
N PRO A 32 9.70 -17.60 -37.28
CA PRO A 32 8.97 -16.63 -36.48
C PRO A 32 9.58 -16.61 -35.07
N LYS A 33 10.15 -15.46 -34.68
CA LYS A 33 10.62 -15.25 -33.30
C LYS A 33 9.44 -15.57 -32.38
N ALA A 34 9.60 -16.59 -31.54
CA ALA A 34 8.56 -16.98 -30.62
C ALA A 34 8.17 -15.76 -29.75
N GLY A 35 6.88 -15.42 -29.73
CA GLY A 35 6.37 -14.24 -29.03
C GLY A 35 6.67 -14.25 -27.52
N ALA A 36 6.59 -13.08 -26.89
CA ALA A 36 6.79 -12.92 -25.45
C ALA A 36 5.83 -13.80 -24.62
N PHE A 37 6.22 -14.13 -23.38
CA PHE A 37 5.30 -14.76 -22.44
C PHE A 37 4.16 -13.81 -22.07
N THR A 38 2.92 -14.29 -22.09
CA THR A 38 1.76 -13.59 -21.53
C THR A 38 1.64 -13.98 -20.07
N VAL A 39 1.75 -13.01 -19.16
CA VAL A 39 1.55 -13.19 -17.73
C VAL A 39 0.24 -12.50 -17.35
N THR A 40 -0.56 -13.13 -16.49
CA THR A 40 -1.73 -12.51 -15.88
C THR A 40 -1.73 -12.85 -14.39
N ALA A 41 -1.94 -11.85 -13.55
CA ALA A 41 -1.83 -11.91 -12.10
C ALA A 41 -2.98 -11.13 -11.45
N LYS A 42 -3.50 -11.67 -10.35
CA LYS A 42 -4.52 -11.04 -9.50
C LYS A 42 -4.12 -11.18 -8.05
N VAL A 43 -4.47 -10.19 -7.25
CA VAL A 43 -4.39 -10.24 -5.80
C VAL A 43 -5.74 -10.70 -5.25
N ASP A 44 -5.73 -11.38 -4.11
CA ASP A 44 -6.95 -11.80 -3.40
C ASP A 44 -7.52 -10.70 -2.49
N ALA A 45 -6.68 -9.80 -2.00
CA ALA A 45 -7.07 -8.69 -1.13
C ALA A 45 -6.39 -7.37 -1.56
N THR A 46 -7.20 -6.33 -1.74
CA THR A 46 -6.76 -4.96 -2.06
C THR A 46 -6.67 -4.05 -0.85
N GLN A 47 -7.28 -4.44 0.27
CA GLN A 47 -7.30 -3.70 1.54
C GLN A 47 -6.85 -4.56 2.75
N PRO A 48 -5.67 -5.20 2.73
CA PRO A 48 -5.20 -6.01 3.85
C PRO A 48 -4.80 -5.16 5.06
N VAL A 49 -4.86 -5.75 6.25
CA VAL A 49 -4.32 -5.17 7.48
C VAL A 49 -2.86 -5.62 7.66
N VAL A 50 -2.02 -4.80 8.28
CA VAL A 50 -0.65 -5.20 8.67
C VAL A 50 -0.69 -6.50 9.49
N GLY A 51 0.07 -7.49 9.06
CA GLY A 51 0.08 -8.84 9.60
C GLY A 51 -0.57 -9.87 8.68
N ASP A 52 -1.50 -9.44 7.82
CA ASP A 52 -2.22 -10.32 6.89
C ASP A 52 -1.31 -10.87 5.79
N LYS A 53 -1.80 -11.93 5.14
CA LYS A 53 -1.17 -12.54 3.98
C LYS A 53 -1.96 -12.22 2.73
N VAL A 54 -1.34 -11.55 1.77
CA VAL A 54 -1.89 -11.32 0.43
C VAL A 54 -1.41 -12.44 -0.49
N THR A 55 -2.33 -13.10 -1.17
CA THR A 55 -2.04 -14.12 -2.17
C THR A 55 -2.09 -13.53 -3.58
N ILE A 56 -0.96 -13.60 -4.28
CA ILE A 56 -0.86 -13.27 -5.70
C ILE A 56 -1.00 -14.57 -6.50
N LYS A 57 -2.07 -14.65 -7.29
CA LYS A 57 -2.38 -15.81 -8.15
C LYS A 57 -2.35 -15.38 -9.59
N GLY A 58 -1.87 -16.25 -10.45
CA GLY A 58 -1.84 -15.94 -11.87
C GLY A 58 -1.45 -17.11 -12.75
N ASN A 59 -1.41 -16.84 -14.05
CA ASN A 59 -1.08 -17.81 -15.07
C ASN A 59 -0.13 -17.21 -16.11
N VAL A 60 0.67 -18.07 -16.72
CA VAL A 60 1.63 -17.73 -17.76
C VAL A 60 1.36 -18.57 -18.99
N LYS A 61 1.22 -17.92 -20.15
CA LYS A 61 1.03 -18.57 -21.45
C LYS A 61 2.19 -18.25 -22.40
N PRO A 62 2.72 -19.25 -23.12
CA PRO A 62 2.46 -20.69 -22.95
C PRO A 62 2.97 -21.22 -21.60
N ALA A 63 2.35 -22.30 -21.12
CA ALA A 63 2.74 -22.95 -19.86
C ALA A 63 4.09 -23.65 -20.03
N VAL A 64 5.03 -23.32 -19.15
CA VAL A 64 6.33 -23.99 -19.05
C VAL A 64 6.46 -24.50 -17.63
N ALA A 65 6.18 -25.79 -17.43
CA ALA A 65 6.21 -26.44 -16.13
C ALA A 65 7.59 -26.26 -15.47
N GLY A 66 7.60 -25.94 -14.17
CA GLY A 66 8.82 -25.74 -13.39
C GLY A 66 9.55 -24.43 -13.66
N ALA A 67 9.12 -23.63 -14.65
CA ALA A 67 9.75 -22.34 -14.90
C ALA A 67 9.46 -21.35 -13.77
N GLN A 68 10.46 -20.54 -13.44
CA GLN A 68 10.39 -19.60 -12.34
C GLN A 68 9.77 -18.26 -12.76
N VAL A 69 8.92 -17.72 -11.91
CA VAL A 69 8.44 -16.33 -11.94
C VAL A 69 9.03 -15.55 -10.77
N THR A 70 9.29 -14.28 -10.99
CA THR A 70 9.79 -13.35 -9.98
C THR A 70 8.67 -12.41 -9.58
N ILE A 71 8.40 -12.34 -8.27
CA ILE A 71 7.40 -11.45 -7.71
C ILE A 71 8.13 -10.23 -7.17
N GLN A 72 7.68 -9.06 -7.60
CA GLN A 72 8.24 -7.78 -7.22
C GLN A 72 7.16 -6.88 -6.64
N VAL A 73 7.53 -6.06 -5.66
CA VAL A 73 6.68 -5.05 -5.05
C VAL A 73 7.25 -3.67 -5.34
N LYS A 74 6.36 -2.70 -5.57
CA LYS A 74 6.69 -1.28 -5.61
C LYS A 74 5.85 -0.57 -4.57
N TYR A 75 6.51 0.10 -3.64
CA TYR A 75 5.84 0.91 -2.61
C TYR A 75 5.55 2.32 -3.14
N ALA A 76 4.52 2.96 -2.61
CA ALA A 76 4.27 4.38 -2.85
C ALA A 76 5.51 5.23 -2.53
N GLY A 77 5.74 6.27 -3.34
CA GLY A 77 6.93 7.13 -3.31
C GLY A 77 8.21 6.49 -3.85
N GLN A 78 8.27 5.18 -4.07
CA GLN A 78 9.47 4.51 -4.58
C GLN A 78 9.42 4.36 -6.10
N LYS A 79 10.53 4.67 -6.78
CA LYS A 79 10.64 4.48 -8.24
C LYS A 79 11.03 3.05 -8.61
N ARG A 80 11.67 2.31 -7.70
CA ARG A 80 12.24 0.98 -7.95
C ARG A 80 11.30 -0.14 -7.51
N TRP A 81 11.34 -1.24 -8.25
CA TRP A 81 10.71 -2.50 -7.89
C TRP A 81 11.67 -3.31 -7.03
N LYS A 82 11.18 -3.83 -5.90
CA LYS A 82 11.93 -4.72 -5.01
C LYS A 82 11.44 -6.15 -5.24
N THR A 83 12.35 -7.08 -5.48
CA THR A 83 12.00 -8.51 -5.51
C THR A 83 11.68 -8.99 -4.10
N ILE A 84 10.50 -9.58 -3.93
CA ILE A 84 10.05 -10.16 -2.64
C ILE A 84 10.16 -11.67 -2.61
N GLY A 85 10.25 -12.30 -3.78
CA GLY A 85 10.44 -13.74 -3.87
C GLY A 85 10.26 -14.27 -5.27
N HIS A 86 10.25 -15.60 -5.34
CA HIS A 86 10.07 -16.36 -6.56
C HIS A 86 9.02 -17.44 -6.35
N ASP A 87 8.38 -17.85 -7.43
CA ASP A 87 7.48 -19.00 -7.43
C ASP A 87 7.71 -19.83 -8.70
N ARG A 88 7.29 -21.09 -8.70
CA ARG A 88 7.41 -22.00 -9.84
C ARG A 88 6.04 -22.25 -10.46
N LEU A 89 6.01 -22.28 -11.79
CA LEU A 89 4.81 -22.62 -12.54
C LEU A 89 4.54 -24.13 -12.43
N ASN A 90 3.28 -24.48 -12.18
CA ASN A 90 2.84 -25.88 -12.31
C ASN A 90 2.71 -26.28 -13.80
N ALA A 91 2.29 -27.53 -14.06
CA ALA A 91 2.10 -28.03 -15.43
C ALA A 91 1.08 -27.22 -16.25
N ALA A 92 0.11 -26.59 -15.59
CA ALA A 92 -0.88 -25.70 -16.22
C ALA A 92 -0.39 -24.24 -16.38
N GLY A 93 0.85 -23.93 -15.99
CA GLY A 93 1.39 -22.57 -16.07
C GLY A 93 0.86 -21.63 -14.99
N VAL A 94 0.37 -22.15 -13.86
CA VAL A 94 -0.19 -21.37 -12.75
C VAL A 94 0.82 -21.21 -11.62
N PHE A 95 0.82 -20.04 -10.98
CA PHE A 95 1.61 -19.74 -9.78
C PHE A 95 0.71 -19.21 -8.65
N ARG A 96 1.19 -19.34 -7.41
CA ARG A 96 0.54 -18.84 -6.19
C ARG A 96 1.59 -18.43 -5.16
N PHE A 97 1.85 -17.13 -5.08
CA PHE A 97 2.76 -16.54 -4.10
C PHE A 97 1.99 -15.92 -2.94
N LYS A 98 2.51 -16.00 -1.71
CA LYS A 98 1.94 -15.37 -0.52
C LYS A 98 2.92 -14.34 0.05
N ASP A 99 2.50 -13.08 0.14
CA ASP A 99 3.26 -12.01 0.78
C ASP A 99 2.69 -11.69 2.17
N LYS A 100 3.55 -11.60 3.19
CA LYS A 100 3.13 -11.14 4.53
C LYS A 100 3.27 -9.62 4.60
N VAL A 101 2.17 -8.95 4.85
CA VAL A 101 2.09 -7.49 4.88
C VAL A 101 2.75 -6.95 6.16
N GLY A 102 4.00 -6.51 6.05
CA GLY A 102 4.76 -5.97 7.19
C GLY A 102 4.70 -4.45 7.39
N SER A 103 3.99 -3.71 6.53
CA SER A 103 3.90 -2.25 6.61
C SER A 103 2.65 -1.72 5.93
N VAL A 104 2.14 -0.60 6.44
CA VAL A 104 0.98 0.17 5.93
C VAL A 104 1.19 0.84 4.57
N ARG A 105 2.41 0.78 4.04
CA ARG A 105 2.74 1.46 2.78
C ARG A 105 1.91 0.86 1.66
N GLU A 106 1.23 1.73 0.91
CA GLU A 106 0.59 1.35 -0.35
C GLU A 106 1.60 0.63 -1.24
N ARG A 107 1.13 -0.43 -1.90
CA ARG A 107 1.96 -1.32 -2.70
C ARG A 107 1.27 -1.71 -4.00
N ARG A 108 2.08 -1.94 -5.03
CA ARG A 108 1.69 -2.61 -6.29
C ARG A 108 2.58 -3.81 -6.49
N TYR A 109 2.00 -4.92 -6.93
CA TYR A 109 2.76 -6.11 -7.27
C TYR A 109 2.99 -6.18 -8.77
N ARG A 110 4.11 -6.78 -9.15
CA ARG A 110 4.41 -7.14 -10.53
C ARG A 110 4.97 -8.54 -10.55
N VAL A 111 4.45 -9.36 -11.44
CA VAL A 111 4.97 -10.69 -11.70
C VAL A 111 5.76 -10.63 -13.01
N VAL A 112 6.99 -11.11 -12.98
CA VAL A 112 7.88 -11.13 -14.13
C VAL A 112 8.27 -12.57 -14.45
N LYS A 113 7.99 -12.99 -15.68
CA LYS A 113 8.52 -14.22 -16.26
C LYS A 113 9.76 -13.86 -17.10
N PRO A 114 10.98 -14.31 -16.70
CA PRO A 114 12.17 -14.12 -17.51
C PRO A 114 12.06 -14.80 -18.88
N ALA A 115 12.79 -14.26 -19.86
CA ALA A 115 12.93 -14.84 -21.18
C ALA A 115 13.46 -16.29 -21.12
N GLY A 116 13.07 -17.12 -22.07
CA GLY A 116 13.44 -18.54 -22.13
C GLY A 116 12.69 -19.27 -23.23
N GLY A 117 13.21 -20.40 -23.70
CA GLY A 117 12.58 -21.20 -24.78
C GLY A 117 12.34 -20.39 -26.05
N HIS A 118 13.31 -19.57 -26.45
CA HIS A 118 13.23 -18.62 -27.58
C HIS A 118 12.16 -17.53 -27.47
N ARG A 119 11.53 -17.37 -26.29
CA ARG A 119 10.50 -16.35 -26.02
C ARG A 119 11.06 -15.20 -25.19
N ALA A 120 10.60 -13.99 -25.52
CA ALA A 120 10.91 -12.78 -24.75
C ALA A 120 10.21 -12.78 -23.38
N LYS A 121 10.70 -11.93 -22.47
CA LYS A 121 10.16 -11.74 -21.12
C LYS A 121 8.67 -11.38 -21.14
N GLY A 122 7.92 -11.88 -20.16
CA GLY A 122 6.54 -11.51 -19.89
C GLY A 122 6.41 -10.81 -18.54
N GLN A 123 5.50 -9.86 -18.40
CA GLN A 123 5.23 -9.23 -17.11
C GLN A 123 3.77 -8.82 -16.98
N ASP A 124 3.28 -8.81 -15.75
CA ASP A 124 1.96 -8.26 -15.41
C ASP A 124 2.02 -7.46 -14.11
N THR A 125 1.29 -6.36 -14.05
CA THR A 125 1.22 -5.48 -12.89
C THR A 125 -0.17 -5.55 -12.31
N THR A 126 -0.28 -5.89 -11.04
CA THR A 126 -1.56 -5.99 -10.34
C THR A 126 -2.13 -4.61 -10.05
N GLU A 127 -3.39 -4.60 -9.62
CA GLU A 127 -4.03 -3.43 -9.04
C GLU A 127 -3.31 -2.94 -7.77
N LYS A 128 -3.70 -1.72 -7.38
CA LYS A 128 -3.21 -1.04 -6.19
C LYS A 128 -3.72 -1.74 -4.95
N VAL A 129 -2.83 -2.00 -4.00
CA VAL A 129 -3.17 -2.58 -2.69
C VAL A 129 -2.88 -1.53 -1.63
N THR A 130 -3.95 -1.04 -1.01
CA THR A 130 -3.93 -0.07 0.09
C THR A 130 -3.87 -0.84 1.40
N VAL A 131 -2.82 -0.66 2.19
CA VAL A 131 -2.67 -1.42 3.43
C VAL A 131 -3.13 -0.58 4.61
N PHE A 132 -3.89 -1.19 5.51
CA PHE A 132 -4.34 -0.56 6.75
C PHE A 132 -3.52 -1.03 7.95
N GLY A 133 -3.29 -0.17 8.92
CA GLY A 133 -2.66 -0.52 10.19
C GLY A 133 -3.22 0.28 11.34
N TRP A 134 -3.26 -0.35 12.51
CA TRP A 134 -3.62 0.33 13.75
C TRP A 134 -2.50 1.28 14.17
N ARG A 135 -2.89 2.49 14.52
CA ARG A 135 -2.06 3.47 15.25
C ARG A 135 -2.90 4.15 16.30
N ASP A 136 -2.26 4.80 17.26
CA ASP A 136 -2.99 5.54 18.29
C ASP A 136 -3.53 6.84 17.72
N LEU A 137 -4.73 7.22 18.17
CA LEU A 137 -5.36 8.46 17.75
C LEU A 137 -4.52 9.67 18.15
N THR A 138 -3.90 9.63 19.34
CA THR A 138 -2.95 10.62 19.88
C THR A 138 -1.62 10.71 19.11
N SER A 139 -1.37 9.81 18.14
CA SER A 139 -0.25 9.98 17.22
C SER A 139 -0.55 10.95 16.07
N LEU A 140 -1.82 11.33 15.91
CA LEU A 140 -2.26 12.34 14.94
C LEU A 140 -2.19 13.72 15.59
N THR A 141 -1.89 14.75 14.79
CA THR A 141 -1.89 16.13 15.28
C THR A 141 -3.30 16.70 15.24
N PRO A 142 -3.85 17.21 16.37
CA PRO A 142 -5.11 17.94 16.36
C PRO A 142 -5.04 19.17 15.44
N PRO A 143 -6.09 19.46 14.65
CA PRO A 143 -6.10 20.59 13.73
C PRO A 143 -6.36 21.94 14.41
N THR A 144 -6.76 21.92 15.68
CA THR A 144 -7.12 23.07 16.50
C THR A 144 -6.58 22.86 17.92
N THR A 145 -6.49 23.93 18.70
CA THR A 145 -6.13 23.84 20.12
C THR A 145 -7.20 23.03 20.87
N PRO A 146 -6.86 21.88 21.47
CA PRO A 146 -7.85 21.05 22.16
C PRO A 146 -8.17 21.59 23.55
N SER A 147 -9.37 21.26 24.03
CA SER A 147 -9.75 21.39 25.45
C SER A 147 -9.78 20.02 26.16
N MET A 148 -9.04 19.03 25.63
CA MET A 148 -8.71 17.76 26.28
C MET A 148 -7.19 17.59 26.36
N TYR A 149 -6.72 16.79 27.32
CA TYR A 149 -5.32 16.38 27.42
C TYR A 149 -5.08 15.06 26.69
N GLU A 150 -3.98 15.00 25.95
CA GLU A 150 -3.37 13.73 25.53
C GLU A 150 -2.39 13.28 26.62
N MET A 151 -2.73 12.19 27.31
CA MET A 151 -1.92 11.69 28.44
C MET A 151 -2.27 10.26 28.80
N ASP A 152 -1.50 9.66 29.70
CA ASP A 152 -1.88 8.40 30.33
C ASP A 152 -3.01 8.66 31.35
N THR A 153 -4.02 7.79 31.38
CA THR A 153 -5.21 7.89 32.24
C THR A 153 -5.44 6.56 32.94
N ARG A 154 -6.17 6.58 34.05
CA ARG A 154 -6.63 5.36 34.70
C ARG A 154 -8.16 5.39 34.71
N ILE A 155 -8.78 4.34 34.20
CA ILE A 155 -10.24 4.23 34.10
C ILE A 155 -10.65 2.91 34.73
N ASN A 156 -11.55 2.95 35.71
CA ASN A 156 -12.05 1.77 36.40
C ASN A 156 -10.91 0.86 36.90
N GLY A 157 -9.90 1.48 37.51
CA GLY A 157 -8.76 0.73 38.05
C GLY A 157 -7.69 0.30 37.06
N VAL A 158 -7.87 0.54 35.76
CA VAL A 158 -6.94 0.08 34.70
C VAL A 158 -6.21 1.27 34.08
N ALA A 159 -4.88 1.18 33.97
CA ALA A 159 -4.07 2.21 33.34
C ALA A 159 -4.08 2.06 31.80
N TYR A 160 -4.35 3.16 31.11
CA TYR A 160 -4.39 3.28 29.66
C TYR A 160 -3.39 4.33 29.19
N ALA A 161 -2.37 3.90 28.45
CA ALA A 161 -1.37 4.80 27.89
C ALA A 161 -1.87 5.52 26.62
N ARG A 162 -1.36 6.72 26.34
CA ARG A 162 -1.67 7.48 25.11
C ARG A 162 -3.18 7.73 24.93
N SER A 163 -3.81 8.20 25.99
CA SER A 163 -5.26 8.35 26.11
C SER A 163 -5.69 9.81 26.01
N LEU A 164 -7.00 10.04 26.01
CA LEU A 164 -7.61 11.36 26.04
C LEU A 164 -8.34 11.54 27.37
N ARG A 165 -8.13 12.66 28.05
CA ARG A 165 -8.85 13.00 29.28
C ARG A 165 -9.38 14.43 29.20
N ALA A 166 -10.60 14.63 29.67
CA ALA A 166 -11.16 15.95 29.87
C ALA A 166 -10.25 16.84 30.73
N MET A 167 -10.31 18.15 30.46
CA MET A 167 -9.82 19.15 31.38
C MET A 167 -10.81 19.32 32.54
N ASN A 168 -10.40 20.07 33.58
CA ASN A 168 -11.29 20.46 34.67
C ASN A 168 -12.26 21.57 34.20
N SER A 169 -13.10 21.26 33.21
CA SER A 169 -14.11 22.15 32.61
C SER A 169 -15.42 21.41 32.40
N ALA A 170 -16.53 22.17 32.28
CA ALA A 170 -17.85 21.58 32.05
C ALA A 170 -17.96 20.85 30.69
N SER A 171 -17.19 21.29 29.69
CA SER A 171 -17.11 20.65 28.37
C SER A 171 -15.68 20.71 27.86
N SER A 172 -15.23 19.59 27.27
CA SER A 172 -13.90 19.38 26.73
C SER A 172 -13.99 18.64 25.41
N THR A 173 -13.23 19.05 24.39
CA THR A 173 -13.19 18.41 23.08
C THR A 173 -11.79 18.36 22.48
N ILE A 174 -11.57 17.41 21.58
CA ILE A 174 -10.39 17.31 20.72
C ILE A 174 -10.79 16.74 19.36
N ASP A 175 -10.28 17.37 18.30
CA ASP A 175 -10.54 16.97 16.92
C ASP A 175 -9.34 16.24 16.32
N TYR A 176 -9.61 15.30 15.43
CA TYR A 176 -8.61 14.66 14.58
C TYR A 176 -9.10 14.59 13.14
N ASN A 177 -8.25 15.01 12.20
CA ASN A 177 -8.51 14.78 10.78
C ASN A 177 -8.06 13.34 10.43
N LEU A 178 -9.02 12.47 10.13
CA LEU A 178 -8.80 11.10 9.65
C LEU A 178 -8.57 11.04 8.13
N ASN A 179 -8.77 12.17 7.44
CA ASN A 179 -8.53 12.35 6.00
C ASN A 179 -9.24 11.32 5.08
N ARG A 180 -10.29 10.65 5.58
CA ARG A 180 -11.01 9.58 4.89
C ARG A 180 -10.17 8.31 4.65
N ASP A 181 -9.01 8.21 5.31
CA ASP A 181 -8.05 7.12 5.14
C ASP A 181 -8.18 6.02 6.21
N CYS A 182 -9.17 6.13 7.09
CA CYS A 182 -9.40 5.20 8.20
C CYS A 182 -10.70 4.42 8.03
N LEU A 183 -10.74 3.20 8.59
CA LEU A 183 -11.90 2.29 8.52
C LEU A 183 -12.57 2.10 9.88
N SER A 184 -11.77 2.01 10.95
CA SER A 184 -12.28 1.67 12.27
C SER A 184 -11.57 2.44 13.36
N LEU A 185 -12.29 2.78 14.41
CA LEU A 185 -11.77 3.28 15.68
C LEU A 185 -12.09 2.28 16.79
N ARG A 186 -11.17 2.11 17.73
CA ARG A 186 -11.40 1.37 18.98
C ARG A 186 -10.80 2.07 20.19
N GLY A 187 -11.34 1.83 21.38
CA GLY A 187 -10.82 2.36 22.65
C GLY A 187 -11.65 1.92 23.85
N THR A 188 -11.45 2.54 25.01
CA THR A 188 -12.29 2.35 26.20
C THR A 188 -12.77 3.70 26.73
N ALA A 189 -14.07 3.97 26.68
CA ALA A 189 -14.63 5.17 27.27
C ALA A 189 -14.92 4.94 28.76
N GLY A 190 -14.77 5.99 29.58
CA GLY A 190 -15.10 5.91 30.99
C GLY A 190 -14.84 7.23 31.71
N LEU A 191 -14.81 7.15 33.04
CA LEU A 191 -14.43 8.25 33.92
C LEU A 191 -13.01 8.01 34.47
N ASP A 192 -12.15 9.02 34.42
CA ASP A 192 -10.81 8.93 35.00
C ASP A 192 -10.88 8.77 36.53
N ASP A 193 -10.07 7.87 37.09
CA ASP A 193 -10.05 7.49 38.50
C ASP A 193 -9.72 8.66 39.46
N SER A 194 -9.16 9.77 38.95
CA SER A 194 -8.92 10.99 39.74
C SER A 194 -10.15 11.89 39.91
N SER A 195 -11.27 11.52 39.29
CA SER A 195 -12.54 12.26 39.41
C SER A 195 -13.12 12.20 40.83
N PRO A 196 -13.91 13.20 41.26
CA PRO A 196 -14.69 13.14 42.50
C PRO A 196 -15.63 11.92 42.53
N SER A 197 -15.94 11.42 43.73
CA SER A 197 -16.78 10.21 43.89
C SER A 197 -18.22 10.38 43.43
N ASN A 198 -18.76 11.60 43.43
CA ASN A 198 -20.06 11.95 42.85
C ASN A 198 -19.96 12.45 41.40
N GLY A 199 -18.74 12.57 40.86
CA GLY A 199 -18.51 13.02 39.50
C GLY A 199 -19.03 12.03 38.46
N SER A 200 -19.51 12.56 37.35
CA SER A 200 -19.83 11.77 36.16
C SER A 200 -19.52 12.55 34.90
N ALA A 201 -19.41 11.87 33.76
CA ALA A 201 -19.24 12.53 32.49
C ALA A 201 -19.95 11.77 31.36
N VAL A 202 -20.41 12.52 30.36
CA VAL A 202 -20.84 11.97 29.07
C VAL A 202 -19.66 12.03 28.11
N VAL A 203 -19.17 10.87 27.68
CA VAL A 203 -18.12 10.77 26.64
C VAL A 203 -18.78 10.56 25.29
N THR A 204 -18.44 11.40 24.30
CA THR A 204 -19.02 11.36 22.96
C THR A 204 -17.97 11.16 21.88
N LEU A 205 -18.36 10.46 20.80
CA LEU A 205 -17.60 10.44 19.54
C LEU A 205 -18.50 10.90 18.41
N THR A 206 -18.03 11.89 17.67
CA THR A 206 -18.76 12.53 16.58
C THR A 206 -17.94 12.43 15.30
N ALA A 207 -18.52 11.89 14.25
CA ALA A 207 -17.89 11.73 12.93
C ALA A 207 -18.53 12.69 11.93
N ASP A 208 -17.74 13.60 11.37
CA ASP A 208 -18.19 14.66 10.46
C ASP A 208 -19.43 15.42 10.98
N GLY A 209 -19.44 15.74 12.28
CA GLY A 209 -20.54 16.43 12.96
C GLY A 209 -21.72 15.54 13.37
N VAL A 210 -21.72 14.25 13.01
CA VAL A 210 -22.77 13.30 13.41
C VAL A 210 -22.31 12.48 14.61
N GLN A 211 -23.02 12.60 15.73
CA GLN A 211 -22.75 11.77 16.91
C GLN A 211 -22.95 10.29 16.57
N LYS A 212 -21.90 9.49 16.80
CA LYS A 212 -21.91 8.04 16.58
C LYS A 212 -21.90 7.25 17.88
N TYR A 213 -21.39 7.85 18.95
CA TYR A 213 -21.31 7.25 20.26
C TYR A 213 -21.58 8.31 21.33
N ALA A 214 -22.31 7.91 22.38
CA ALA A 214 -22.40 8.63 23.64
C ALA A 214 -22.56 7.62 24.78
N GLY A 215 -21.81 7.80 25.85
CA GLY A 215 -21.92 6.98 27.07
C GLY A 215 -21.76 7.85 28.30
N THR A 216 -22.58 7.60 29.32
CA THR A 216 -22.49 8.27 30.61
C THR A 216 -21.77 7.36 31.60
N PHE A 217 -20.78 7.91 32.31
CA PHE A 217 -19.93 7.13 33.20
C PHE A 217 -19.80 7.82 34.56
N ALA A 218 -20.05 7.06 35.61
CA ALA A 218 -19.64 7.38 36.98
C ALA A 218 -18.28 6.73 37.31
N LEU A 219 -17.72 7.06 38.48
CA LEU A 219 -16.46 6.46 38.95
C LEU A 219 -16.57 4.93 39.00
N GLY A 220 -15.54 4.23 38.51
CA GLY A 220 -15.54 2.76 38.42
C GLY A 220 -16.34 2.20 37.24
N GLN A 221 -16.79 3.04 36.30
CA GLN A 221 -17.47 2.60 35.09
C GLN A 221 -16.63 2.84 33.84
N SER A 222 -16.72 1.89 32.91
CA SER A 222 -16.04 1.92 31.62
C SER A 222 -16.77 1.05 30.61
N ALA A 223 -16.69 1.39 29.33
CA ALA A 223 -17.19 0.56 28.24
C ALA A 223 -16.20 0.52 27.07
N PRO A 224 -16.04 -0.63 26.39
CA PRO A 224 -15.32 -0.67 25.13
C PRO A 224 -16.06 0.17 24.08
N VAL A 225 -15.29 0.79 23.19
CA VAL A 225 -15.81 1.54 22.06
C VAL A 225 -15.24 0.96 20.79
N GLU A 226 -16.11 0.66 19.83
CA GLU A 226 -15.76 0.28 18.46
C GLU A 226 -16.66 1.07 17.52
N LEU A 227 -16.07 1.73 16.52
CA LEU A 227 -16.79 2.59 15.59
C LEU A 227 -16.29 2.40 14.16
N ASP A 228 -17.23 2.33 13.21
CA ASP A 228 -16.93 2.49 11.79
C ASP A 228 -16.69 3.97 11.48
N VAL A 229 -15.48 4.28 11.01
CA VAL A 229 -15.05 5.62 10.62
C VAL A 229 -14.69 5.68 9.13
N THR A 230 -15.19 4.73 8.34
CA THR A 230 -14.96 4.68 6.90
C THR A 230 -15.42 5.97 6.24
N GLY A 231 -14.51 6.60 5.49
CA GLY A 231 -14.80 7.83 4.75
C GLY A 231 -14.93 9.09 5.61
N VAL A 232 -14.77 8.99 6.93
CA VAL A 232 -14.83 10.13 7.86
C VAL A 232 -13.64 11.05 7.63
N PHE A 233 -13.91 12.35 7.49
CA PHE A 233 -12.85 13.35 7.39
C PHE A 233 -12.39 13.81 8.78
N ARG A 234 -13.31 14.19 9.66
CA ARG A 234 -13.03 14.68 11.01
C ARG A 234 -13.76 13.86 12.06
N LEU A 235 -13.01 13.42 13.06
CA LEU A 235 -13.51 12.82 14.29
C LEU A 235 -13.35 13.83 15.43
N THR A 236 -14.40 14.04 16.20
CA THR A 236 -14.37 14.80 17.46
C THR A 236 -14.57 13.83 18.62
N VAL A 237 -13.68 13.87 19.60
CA VAL A 237 -13.87 13.25 20.91
C VAL A 237 -14.31 14.33 21.87
N GLY A 238 -15.39 14.09 22.62
CA GLY A 238 -15.95 15.04 23.57
C GLY A 238 -16.15 14.42 24.94
N ALA A 239 -16.13 15.27 25.97
CA ALA A 239 -16.52 14.94 27.32
C ALA A 239 -17.30 16.12 27.94
N GLU A 240 -18.48 15.83 28.47
CA GLU A 240 -19.30 16.79 29.24
C GLU A 240 -19.33 16.36 30.70
N ALA A 241 -18.81 17.21 31.58
CA ALA A 241 -18.62 16.91 32.99
C ALA A 241 -19.84 17.30 33.82
N THR A 242 -20.21 16.44 34.77
CA THR A 242 -21.11 16.73 35.89
C THR A 242 -20.34 16.52 37.19
N ASP A 243 -20.50 17.43 38.15
CA ASP A 243 -19.83 17.38 39.46
C ASP A 243 -18.31 17.17 39.39
N GLY A 244 -17.66 17.79 38.39
CA GLY A 244 -16.21 17.72 38.19
C GLY A 244 -15.69 16.39 37.62
N GLY A 245 -16.56 15.55 37.06
CA GLY A 245 -16.16 14.30 36.42
C GLY A 245 -15.25 14.49 35.22
N LEU A 246 -14.16 13.73 35.15
CA LEU A 246 -13.17 13.80 34.07
C LEU A 246 -13.39 12.64 33.08
N GLY A 247 -14.26 12.86 32.11
CA GLY A 247 -14.51 11.89 31.04
C GLY A 247 -13.23 11.59 30.24
N ALA A 248 -13.02 10.31 29.90
CA ALA A 248 -11.80 9.85 29.27
C ALA A 248 -12.06 8.79 28.19
N LEU A 249 -11.14 8.72 27.23
CA LEU A 249 -11.05 7.67 26.22
C LEU A 249 -9.66 7.05 26.31
N GLY A 250 -9.59 5.84 26.86
CA GLY A 250 -8.40 5.04 27.08
C GLY A 250 -7.87 4.39 25.81
N THR A 251 -6.57 4.57 25.55
CA THR A 251 -5.79 4.02 24.42
C THR A 251 -6.56 3.98 23.08
N PRO A 252 -7.12 5.12 22.61
CA PRO A 252 -7.86 5.13 21.36
C PRO A 252 -6.92 4.84 20.18
N GLN A 253 -7.35 3.95 19.30
CA GLN A 253 -6.63 3.59 18.09
C GLN A 253 -7.53 3.69 16.87
N VAL A 254 -6.95 4.04 15.73
CA VAL A 254 -7.60 4.07 14.43
C VAL A 254 -6.87 3.18 13.43
N LEU A 255 -7.64 2.45 12.63
CA LEU A 255 -7.16 1.59 11.56
C LEU A 255 -7.12 2.39 10.26
N CYS A 256 -5.94 2.82 9.82
CA CYS A 256 -5.79 3.72 8.68
C CYS A 256 -4.75 3.25 7.67
N SER A 257 -4.89 3.71 6.43
CA SER A 257 -3.83 3.66 5.40
C SER A 257 -3.08 4.98 5.34
N PHE A 258 -1.77 4.96 5.12
CA PHE A 258 -0.93 6.18 5.12
C PHE A 258 0.30 6.04 4.24
#